data_AF-A0A3F3H6C6-F1
#
_entry.id   AF-A0A3F3H6C6-F1
#
_cell.length_a   1.000
_cell.length_b   1.000
_cell.length_c   1.000
_cell.angle_alpha   90.00
_cell.angle_beta   90.00
_cell.angle_gamma   90.00
#
_symmetry.space_group_name_H-M   'P 1'
#
loop_
_entity.id
_entity.type
_entity.pdbx_description
1 polymer ?
#
loop_
_entity_poly.entity_id
_entity_poly.type
_entity_poly.pdbx_seq_one_letter_code
_entity_poly.pdbx_strand_id
1 'polypeptide(L)' 'MIKFNYERLYGRMKSKGFNQSSLARKIGISAGTMTNKLKGQPFKQDEILNICNVLEIADEDMSSYFFTINVQKTEHTTT' A
#
# COMPACT_ATOMS: atom_id res chain seq x y z
N MET A 1 -0.67 -15.71 8.19
CA MET A 1 -0.21 -14.99 6.99
C MET A 1 -0.10 -13.52 7.34
N ILE A 2 1.08 -12.91 7.16
CA ILE A 2 1.29 -11.48 7.47
C ILE A 2 0.40 -10.65 6.53
N LYS A 3 -0.37 -9.73 7.09
CA LYS A 3 -1.20 -8.79 6.33
C LYS A 3 -0.68 -7.38 6.55
N PHE A 4 -0.43 -6.65 5.46
CA PHE A 4 -0.06 -5.25 5.52
C PHE A 4 -1.31 -4.37 5.62
N ASN A 5 -1.19 -3.25 6.32
CA ASN A 5 -2.19 -2.20 6.41
C ASN A 5 -1.89 -1.12 5.37
N TYR A 6 -2.83 -0.93 4.43
CA TYR A 6 -2.73 0.06 3.36
C TYR A 6 -3.67 1.27 3.56
N GLU A 7 -4.21 1.51 4.75
CA GLU A 7 -5.11 2.64 5.05
C GLU A 7 -4.45 3.99 4.75
N ARG A 8 -3.17 4.17 5.10
CA ARG A 8 -2.42 5.39 4.76
C ARG A 8 -2.32 5.56 3.25
N LEU A 9 -2.06 4.48 2.52
CA LEU A 9 -1.97 4.50 1.05
C LEU A 9 -3.32 4.90 0.43
N TYR A 10 -4.43 4.34 0.92
CA TYR A 10 -5.77 4.74 0.47
C TYR A 10 -6.07 6.21 0.75
N GLY A 11 -5.72 6.70 1.94
CA GLY A 11 -5.86 8.12 2.29
C GLY A 11 -5.10 9.01 1.31
N ARG A 12 -3.83 8.69 1.05
CA ARG A 12 -2.99 9.46 0.12
C ARG A 12 -3.49 9.41 -1.31
N MET A 13 -3.93 8.24 -1.80
CA MET A 13 -4.57 8.11 -3.11
C MET A 13 -5.76 9.07 -3.24
N LYS A 14 -6.67 9.06 -2.26
CA LYS A 14 -7.85 9.94 -2.25
C LYS A 14 -7.45 11.42 -2.23
N SER A 15 -6.49 11.81 -1.39
CA SER A 15 -5.98 13.19 -1.33
C SER A 15 -5.36 13.66 -2.64
N LYS A 16 -4.79 12.74 -3.43
CA LYS A 16 -4.21 13.01 -4.76
C LYS A 16 -5.21 12.81 -5.91
N GLY A 17 -6.49 12.55 -5.63
CA GLY A 17 -7.53 12.36 -6.65
C GLY A 17 -7.46 11.03 -7.40
N PHE A 18 -6.75 10.03 -6.85
CA PHE A 18 -6.64 8.70 -7.43
C PHE A 18 -7.62 7.71 -6.79
N ASN A 19 -8.15 6.83 -7.64
CA ASN A 19 -8.74 5.56 -7.23
C ASN A 19 -7.79 4.42 -7.65
N GLN A 20 -8.09 3.17 -7.28
CA GLN A 20 -7.22 2.03 -7.59
C GLN A 20 -6.98 1.88 -9.09
N SER A 21 -8.01 2.03 -9.92
CA SER A 21 -7.92 1.89 -11.37
C SER A 21 -7.09 3.01 -12.01
N SER A 22 -7.27 4.26 -11.57
CA SER A 22 -6.50 5.39 -12.10
C SER A 22 -5.04 5.34 -11.68
N LEU A 23 -4.75 4.93 -10.44
CA LEU A 23 -3.37 4.70 -10.00
C LEU A 23 -2.72 3.54 -10.76
N ALA A 24 -3.41 2.41 -10.91
CA ALA A 24 -2.93 1.26 -11.66
C ALA A 24 -2.53 1.65 -13.10
N ARG A 25 -3.41 2.38 -13.79
CA ARG A 25 -3.13 2.92 -15.13
C ARG A 25 -1.90 3.84 -15.13
N LYS A 26 -1.76 4.69 -14.11
CA LYS A 26 -0.66 5.65 -14.01
C LYS A 26 0.70 4.98 -13.79
N ILE A 27 0.75 3.86 -13.07
CA ILE A 27 1.99 3.09 -12.82
C ILE A 27 2.19 1.93 -13.80
N GLY A 28 1.33 1.77 -14.81
CA GLY A 28 1.50 0.78 -15.88
C GLY A 28 1.07 -0.66 -15.54
N ILE A 29 0.18 -0.86 -14.57
CA ILE A 29 -0.36 -2.19 -14.23
C ILE A 29 -1.89 -2.27 -14.41
N SER A 30 -2.42 -3.50 -14.46
CA SER A 30 -3.87 -3.70 -14.51
C SER A 30 -4.55 -3.37 -13.17
N ALA A 31 -5.81 -2.92 -13.21
CA ALA A 31 -6.60 -2.69 -12.00
C ALA A 31 -6.78 -3.97 -11.16
N GLY A 32 -6.88 -5.14 -11.81
CA GLY A 32 -6.91 -6.43 -11.12
C GLY A 32 -5.62 -6.74 -10.39
N THR A 33 -4.46 -6.43 -11.01
CA THR A 33 -3.14 -6.55 -10.36
C THR A 33 -3.09 -5.65 -9.12
N MET A 34 -3.44 -4.37 -9.25
CA MET A 34 -3.48 -3.44 -8.11
C MET A 34 -4.39 -3.96 -6.98
N THR A 35 -5.58 -4.45 -7.31
CA THR A 35 -6.51 -5.02 -6.33
C THR A 35 -5.90 -6.21 -5.60
N ASN A 36 -5.22 -7.11 -6.32
CA ASN A 36 -4.56 -8.27 -5.71
C ASN A 36 -3.40 -7.84 -4.79
N LYS A 37 -2.64 -6.80 -5.16
CA LYS A 37 -1.57 -6.23 -4.33
C LYS A 37 -2.10 -5.67 -3.02
N LEU A 38 -3.15 -4.85 -3.10
CA LEU A 38 -3.83 -4.28 -1.94
C LEU A 38 -4.51 -5.34 -1.05
N LYS A 39 -4.83 -6.52 -1.59
CA LYS A 39 -5.35 -7.67 -0.83
C LYS A 39 -4.26 -8.52 -0.16
N GLY A 40 -2.98 -8.27 -0.45
CA GLY A 40 -1.85 -8.95 0.20
C GLY A 40 -0.82 -9.54 -0.75
N GLN A 41 -0.96 -9.40 -2.07
CA GLN A 41 0.17 -9.71 -2.96
C GLN A 41 1.28 -8.66 -2.77
N PRO A 42 2.56 -9.07 -2.74
CA PRO A 42 3.65 -8.14 -2.49
C PRO A 42 3.83 -7.17 -3.66
N PHE A 43 4.02 -5.89 -3.38
CA PHE A 43 4.46 -4.92 -4.39
C PHE A 43 5.92 -5.18 -4.78
N LYS A 44 6.23 -5.00 -6.06
CA LYS A 44 7.61 -4.99 -6.55
C LYS A 44 8.24 -3.63 -6.24
N GLN A 45 9.57 -3.59 -6.20
CA GLN A 45 10.30 -2.36 -5.86
C GLN A 45 10.02 -1.21 -6.85
N ASP A 46 9.95 -1.50 -8.15
CA ASP A 46 9.60 -0.53 -9.19
C ASP A 46 8.15 -0.03 -9.04
N GLU A 47 7.21 -0.90 -8.71
CA GLU A 47 5.82 -0.51 -8.40
C GLU A 47 5.77 0.45 -7.21
N ILE A 48 6.51 0.17 -6.12
CA ILE A 48 6.58 1.03 -4.93
C ILE A 48 7.13 2.41 -5.30
N LEU A 49 8.27 2.46 -6.00
CA LEU A 49 8.89 3.72 -6.42
C LEU A 49 7.97 4.54 -7.33
N ASN A 50 7.30 3.90 -8.28
CA ASN A 50 6.35 4.57 -9.17
C ASN A 50 5.14 5.11 -8.40
N ILE A 51 4.62 4.37 -7.42
CA ILE A 51 3.52 4.84 -6.57
C ILE A 51 3.98 6.03 -5.72
N CYS A 52 5.17 5.97 -5.11
CA CYS A 52 5.70 7.08 -4.33
C CYS A 52 5.84 8.35 -5.18
N ASN A 53 6.37 8.23 -6.40
CA ASN A 53 6.49 9.36 -7.33
C ASN A 53 5.11 9.94 -7.68
N VAL A 54 4.15 9.09 -8.09
CA VAL A 54 2.80 9.53 -8.49
C VAL A 54 2.01 10.16 -7.35
N LEU A 55 2.16 9.65 -6.13
CA LEU A 55 1.45 10.12 -4.94
C LEU A 55 2.25 11.17 -4.14
N GLU A 56 3.42 11.58 -4.64
CA GLU A 56 4.37 12.47 -3.98
C GLU A 56 4.60 12.05 -2.51
N ILE A 57 4.96 10.80 -2.30
CA ILE A 57 5.35 10.27 -0.99
C ILE A 57 6.86 10.43 -0.87
N ALA A 58 7.32 11.05 0.21
CA ALA A 58 8.74 11.19 0.50
C ALA A 58 9.38 9.83 0.80
N ASP A 59 10.65 9.65 0.45
CA ASP A 59 11.35 8.37 0.62
C ASP A 59 11.41 7.93 2.09
N GLU A 60 11.55 8.89 3.01
CA GLU A 60 11.54 8.67 4.46
C GLU A 60 10.20 8.10 4.97
N ASP A 61 9.09 8.43 4.30
CA ASP A 61 7.75 8.01 4.68
C ASP A 61 7.33 6.68 4.03
N MET A 62 8.01 6.24 2.96
CA MET A 62 7.66 5.07 2.15
C MET A 62 7.34 3.85 3.03
N SER A 63 8.17 3.62 4.05
CA SER A 63 8.05 2.44 4.91
C SER A 63 6.69 2.35 5.59
N SER A 64 6.15 3.49 6.03
CA SER A 64 4.86 3.56 6.71
C SER A 64 3.65 3.31 5.79
N TYR A 65 3.83 3.44 4.48
CA TYR A 65 2.79 3.17 3.48
C TYR A 65 2.74 1.71 3.03
N PHE A 66 3.89 1.03 2.94
CA PHE A 66 3.98 -0.30 2.34
C PHE A 66 4.33 -1.42 3.33
N PHE A 67 4.92 -1.09 4.49
CA PHE A 67 5.44 -2.09 5.44
C PHE A 67 4.78 -2.02 6.83
N THR A 68 3.65 -1.32 6.95
CA THR A 68 2.84 -1.35 8.18
C THR A 68 2.10 -2.69 8.28
N ILE A 69 2.30 -3.44 9.36
CA ILE A 69 1.63 -4.73 9.59
C ILE A 69 0.32 -4.56 10.38
N ASN A 70 -0.71 -5.31 10.02
CA ASN A 70 -1.89 -5.47 10.86
C ASN A 70 -1.56 -6.42 12.02
N VAL A 71 -1.19 -5.86 13.17
CA VAL A 71 -1.03 -6.61 14.41
C VAL A 71 -2.41 -6.95 14.97
N GLN A 72 -2.82 -8.21 14.88
CA GLN A 72 -3.87 -8.70 15.77
C GLN A 72 -3.22 -8.81 17.14
N LYS A 73 -3.73 -8.08 18.14
CA LYS A 73 -3.34 -8.28 19.54
C LYS A 73 -3.66 -9.74 19.90
N THR A 74 -2.66 -10.60 19.91
CA THR A 74 -2.73 -11.81 20.73
C THR A 74 -2.50 -11.34 22.16
N GLU A 75 -3.58 -11.33 22.94
CA GLU A 75 -3.53 -11.15 24.38
C GLU A 75 -2.52 -12.15 24.94
N HIS A 76 -1.39 -11.66 25.45
CA HIS A 76 -0.51 -12.47 26.27
C HIS A 76 -1.18 -12.60 27.63
N THR A 77 -1.96 -13.67 27.83
CA THR A 77 -2.36 -14.12 29.16
C THR A 77 -1.10 -14.55 29.90
N THR A 78 -0.48 -13.60 30.61
CA THR A 78 0.62 -13.91 31.53
C THR A 78 -0.02 -14.57 32.74
N THR A 79 0.24 -15.87 32.88
CA THR A 79 -0.09 -16.69 34.05
C THR A 79 0.77 -16.28 35.23
#